data_AF-A0A7S1K1B0-F1
#
_entry.id   AF-A0A7S1K1B0-F1
#
_cell.length_a   1.000
_cell.length_b   1.000
_cell.length_c   1.000
_cell.angle_alpha   90.00
_cell.angle_beta   90.00
_cell.angle_gamma   90.00
#
_symmetry.space_group_name_H-M   'P 1'
#
loop_
_entity.id
_entity.type
_entity.pdbx_description
1 polymer ?
#
loop_
_entity_poly.entity_id
_entity_poly.type
_entity_poly.pdbx_seq_one_letter_code
_entity_poly.pdbx_strand_id
1 'polypeptide(L)'
;VDMYVGGTEHAVLHLLYSRFWHKVLYDLGVVSTPEPFQRLVNQGLILGPMEHTVFRRQDGAHATARDVDMSGLTPADASTGEELTPERVGDEQLVKKGDAFVLKADPTIEVVSRCEKMSKSR
;
A
#
# COMPACT_ATOMS: atom_id res chain seq x y z
N VAL A 1 23.93 19.88 1.68
CA VAL A 1 22.71 19.77 2.52
C VAL A 1 23.01 18.88 3.72
N ASP A 2 22.72 19.34 4.93
CA ASP A 2 23.06 18.59 6.16
C ASP A 2 22.15 17.37 6.39
N MET A 3 20.86 17.49 6.04
CA MET A 3 19.89 16.40 6.15
C MET A 3 18.91 16.45 4.99
N TYR A 4 18.81 15.34 4.25
CA TYR A 4 17.78 15.11 3.23
C TYR A 4 16.74 14.13 3.76
N VAL A 5 15.46 14.47 3.60
CA VAL A 5 14.32 13.63 3.96
C VAL A 5 13.49 13.38 2.71
N GLY A 6 13.33 12.12 2.33
CA GLY A 6 12.61 11.74 1.12
C GLY A 6 12.22 10.27 1.11
N GLY A 7 11.18 9.91 0.37
CA GLY A 7 10.68 8.54 0.35
C GLY A 7 11.66 7.59 -0.33
N THR A 8 11.68 6.33 0.10
CA THR A 8 12.59 5.30 -0.44
C THR A 8 12.39 5.08 -1.95
N GLU A 9 11.23 5.43 -2.49
CA GLU A 9 10.95 5.41 -3.93
C GLU A 9 11.95 6.24 -4.77
N HIS A 10 12.59 7.24 -4.16
CA HIS A 10 13.55 8.12 -4.84
C HIS A 10 15.02 7.68 -4.65
N ALA A 11 15.28 6.58 -3.94
CA ALA A 11 16.62 6.21 -3.51
C ALA A 11 17.56 5.79 -4.66
N VAL A 12 17.03 5.18 -5.73
CA VAL A 12 17.85 4.67 -6.84
C VAL A 12 18.04 5.69 -7.96
N LEU A 13 17.00 6.44 -8.34
CA LEU A 13 17.09 7.39 -9.45
C LEU A 13 17.57 8.76 -8.98
N HIS A 14 16.72 9.48 -8.24
CA HIS A 14 16.98 10.87 -7.88
C HIS A 14 18.28 11.02 -7.10
N LEU A 15 18.51 10.21 -6.06
CA LEU A 15 19.72 10.31 -5.26
C LEU A 15 20.98 9.99 -6.08
N LEU A 16 20.92 9.01 -6.97
CA LEU A 16 22.05 8.68 -7.84
C LEU A 16 22.36 9.81 -8.83
N TYR A 17 21.33 10.38 -9.47
CA TYR A 17 21.51 11.52 -10.37
C TYR A 17 22.03 12.75 -9.64
N SER A 18 21.54 13.02 -8.44
CA SER A 18 22.08 14.11 -7.61
C SER A 18 23.56 13.91 -7.30
N ARG A 19 23.99 12.68 -6.93
CA ARG A 19 25.41 12.39 -6.68
C ARG A 19 26.27 12.52 -7.93
N PHE A 20 25.79 12.01 -9.07
CA PHE A 20 26.49 12.13 -10.34
C PHE A 20 26.75 13.59 -10.72
N TRP A 21 25.72 14.42 -10.75
CA TRP A 21 25.85 15.83 -11.11
C TRP A 21 26.65 16.62 -10.08
N HIS A 22 26.50 16.32 -8.80
CA HIS A 22 27.30 16.95 -7.75
C HIS A 22 28.78 16.65 -7.91
N LYS A 23 29.14 15.41 -8.27
CA LYS A 23 30.53 15.04 -8.54
C LYS A 23 31.10 15.77 -9.77
N VAL A 24 30.33 15.89 -10.85
CA VAL A 24 30.72 16.68 -12.03
C VAL A 24 31.00 18.14 -11.64
N LEU A 25 30.11 18.74 -10.86
CA LEU A 25 30.27 20.13 -10.40
C LEU A 25 31.43 20.30 -9.42
N TYR A 26 31.70 19.28 -8.60
CA TYR A 26 32.84 19.26 -7.69
C TYR A 26 34.16 19.22 -8.46
N ASP A 27 34.24 18.38 -9.49
CA ASP A 27 35.43 18.26 -10.33
C ASP A 27 35.71 19.53 -11.16
N LEU A 28 34.67 20.30 -11.48
CA LEU A 28 34.78 21.63 -12.09
C LEU A 28 35.09 22.75 -11.07
N GLY A 29 35.17 22.45 -9.77
CA GLY A 29 35.42 23.43 -8.71
C GLY A 29 34.25 24.38 -8.41
N VAL A 30 33.05 24.06 -8.90
CA VAL A 30 31.83 24.90 -8.71
C VAL A 30 31.25 24.71 -7.31
N VAL A 31 31.43 23.53 -6.72
CA VAL A 31 30.99 23.21 -5.35
C VAL A 31 32.16 22.72 -4.51
N SER A 32 32.12 22.99 -3.21
CA SER A 32 33.24 22.73 -2.28
C SER A 32 33.20 21.36 -1.59
N THR A 33 32.14 20.58 -1.78
CA THR A 33 31.93 19.29 -1.10
C THR A 33 31.81 18.15 -2.10
N PRO A 34 32.34 16.95 -1.79
CA PRO A 34 32.33 15.83 -2.74
C PRO A 34 30.97 15.13 -2.85
N GLU A 35 30.07 15.29 -1.88
CA GLU A 35 28.74 14.67 -1.86
C GLU A 35 27.65 15.71 -1.50
N PRO A 36 26.45 15.63 -2.11
CA PRO A 36 25.41 16.64 -1.95
C PRO A 36 24.68 16.59 -0.58
N PHE A 37 24.56 15.40 0.00
CA PHE A 37 23.77 15.13 1.22
C PHE A 37 24.65 14.49 2.30
N GLN A 38 24.78 15.13 3.45
CA GLN A 38 25.58 14.58 4.57
C GLN A 38 24.83 13.47 5.32
N ARG A 39 23.49 13.58 5.40
CA ARG A 39 22.61 12.58 6.01
C ARG A 39 21.36 12.39 5.16
N LEU A 40 20.89 11.15 5.11
CA LEU A 40 19.67 10.73 4.43
C LEU A 40 18.75 10.03 5.42
N VAL A 41 17.49 10.45 5.49
CA VAL A 41 16.44 9.78 6.25
C VAL A 41 15.29 9.46 5.31
N ASN A 42 14.93 8.18 5.23
CA ASN A 42 13.78 7.74 4.45
C ASN A 42 12.54 7.72 5.34
N GLN A 43 11.57 8.61 5.09
CA GLN A 43 10.31 8.58 5.85
C GLN A 43 9.45 7.38 5.43
N GLY A 44 8.73 6.83 6.40
CA GLY A 44 7.69 5.83 6.15
C GLY A 44 6.48 6.40 5.40
N LEU A 45 5.61 5.52 4.93
CA LEU A 45 4.35 5.90 4.28
C LEU A 45 3.29 6.25 5.33
N ILE A 46 2.53 7.32 5.05
CA ILE A 46 1.29 7.60 5.78
C ILE A 46 0.19 6.75 5.15
N LEU A 47 -0.47 5.95 5.98
CA LEU A 47 -1.59 5.12 5.57
C LEU A 47 -2.91 5.90 5.73
N GLY A 48 -3.87 5.59 4.86
CA GLY A 48 -5.24 6.11 4.94
C GLY A 48 -6.06 5.41 6.02
N PRO A 49 -7.36 5.78 6.14
CA PRO A 49 -8.28 5.08 7.00
C PRO A 49 -8.41 3.60 6.61
N MET A 50 -8.81 2.78 7.57
CA MET A 50 -9.07 1.37 7.32
C MET A 50 -10.30 1.23 6.41
N GLU A 51 -10.15 0.52 5.31
CA GLU A 51 -11.26 0.16 4.42
C GLU A 51 -11.59 -1.32 4.60
N HIS A 52 -12.89 -1.62 4.63
CA HIS A 52 -13.42 -2.97 4.73
C HIS A 52 -14.12 -3.35 3.42
N THR A 53 -13.75 -4.49 2.87
CA THR A 53 -14.27 -5.00 1.58
C THR A 53 -14.72 -6.44 1.73
N VAL A 54 -15.95 -6.73 1.32
CA VAL A 54 -16.45 -8.08 1.10
C VAL A 54 -16.37 -8.42 -0.37
N PHE A 55 -16.34 -9.72 -0.67
CA PHE A 55 -16.27 -10.20 -2.04
C PHE A 55 -17.51 -11.01 -2.34
N ARG A 56 -18.17 -10.71 -3.44
CA ARG A 56 -19.39 -11.39 -3.87
C ARG A 56 -19.09 -12.31 -5.06
N ARG A 57 -19.54 -13.56 -4.94
CA ARG A 57 -19.53 -14.57 -6.01
C ARG A 57 -20.65 -14.30 -7.01
N GLN A 58 -20.62 -14.98 -8.15
CA GLN A 58 -21.63 -14.82 -9.21
C GLN A 58 -23.03 -15.29 -8.77
N ASP A 59 -23.11 -16.26 -7.85
CA ASP A 59 -24.35 -16.77 -7.26
C ASP A 59 -24.98 -15.81 -6.23
N GLY A 60 -24.31 -14.69 -5.92
CA GLY A 60 -24.74 -13.71 -4.93
C GLY A 60 -24.30 -14.00 -3.51
N ALA A 61 -23.62 -15.13 -3.25
CA ALA A 61 -23.04 -15.43 -1.95
C ALA A 61 -21.77 -14.61 -1.70
N HIS A 62 -21.46 -14.34 -0.43
CA HIS A 62 -20.20 -13.70 -0.06
C HIS A 62 -19.10 -14.73 0.13
N ALA A 63 -17.92 -14.45 -0.42
CA ALA A 63 -16.69 -15.16 -0.09
C ALA A 63 -16.10 -14.59 1.21
N THR A 64 -15.60 -15.48 2.06
CA THR A 64 -14.86 -15.08 3.27
C THR A 64 -13.44 -14.69 2.88
N ALA A 65 -12.86 -13.69 3.57
CA ALA A 65 -11.56 -13.11 3.26
C ALA A 65 -10.42 -14.13 3.05
N ARG A 66 -10.48 -15.28 3.74
CA ARG A 66 -9.47 -16.36 3.65
C ARG A 66 -9.48 -17.11 2.32
N ASP A 67 -10.62 -17.12 1.65
CA ASP A 67 -10.83 -17.84 0.40
C ASP A 67 -10.66 -16.92 -0.83
N VAL A 68 -10.21 -15.68 -0.62
CA VAL A 68 -10.01 -14.70 -1.70
C VAL A 68 -8.53 -14.66 -2.08
N ASP A 69 -8.23 -15.07 -3.30
CA ASP A 69 -6.93 -14.84 -3.94
C ASP A 69 -6.88 -13.42 -4.52
N MET A 70 -5.89 -12.65 -4.07
CA MET A 70 -5.64 -11.26 -4.48
C MET A 70 -4.30 -11.12 -5.23
N SER A 71 -3.68 -12.23 -5.64
CA SER A 71 -2.40 -12.24 -6.35
C SER A 71 -2.52 -11.87 -7.84
N GLY A 72 -3.71 -12.08 -8.42
CA GLY A 72 -4.03 -11.75 -9.81
C GLY A 72 -4.40 -10.27 -10.03
N LEU A 73 -4.75 -9.94 -11.28
CA LEU A 73 -5.27 -8.60 -11.62
C LEU A 73 -6.66 -8.36 -11.02
N THR A 74 -7.48 -9.41 -10.94
CA THR A 74 -8.83 -9.40 -10.36
C THR A 74 -8.87 -10.33 -9.16
N PRO A 75 -9.61 -9.98 -8.09
CA PRO A 75 -9.89 -10.88 -6.98
C PRO A 75 -10.58 -12.15 -7.49
N ALA A 76 -10.13 -13.31 -7.06
CA ALA A 76 -10.73 -14.59 -7.42
C ALA A 76 -10.91 -15.48 -6.20
N ASP A 77 -11.83 -16.43 -6.30
CA ASP A 77 -11.96 -17.48 -5.30
C ASP A 77 -10.76 -18.42 -5.36
N ALA A 78 -10.11 -18.68 -4.24
CA ALA A 78 -8.89 -19.49 -4.16
C ALA A 78 -9.14 -20.97 -4.50
N SER A 79 -10.38 -21.46 -4.36
CA SER A 79 -10.74 -22.85 -4.62
C SER A 79 -11.29 -23.07 -6.02
N THR A 80 -12.12 -22.15 -6.52
CA THR A 80 -12.79 -22.30 -7.82
C THR A 80 -12.11 -21.50 -8.93
N GLY A 81 -11.32 -20.49 -8.60
CA GLY A 81 -10.72 -19.56 -9.55
C GLY A 81 -11.74 -18.57 -10.16
N GLU A 82 -12.97 -18.54 -9.65
CA GLU A 82 -14.02 -17.65 -10.15
C GLU A 82 -13.75 -16.21 -9.74
N GLU A 83 -13.97 -15.27 -10.65
CA GLU A 83 -13.82 -13.84 -10.36
C GLU A 83 -14.85 -13.36 -9.33
N LEU A 84 -14.37 -12.56 -8.38
CA LEU A 84 -15.16 -12.01 -7.30
C LEU A 84 -15.34 -10.51 -7.47
N THR A 85 -16.56 -10.03 -7.18
CA THR A 85 -16.87 -8.60 -7.21
C THR A 85 -16.60 -7.99 -5.83
N PRO A 86 -15.72 -6.99 -5.70
CA PRO A 86 -15.49 -6.30 -4.43
C PRO A 86 -16.65 -5.33 -4.10
N GLU A 87 -17.08 -5.33 -2.83
CA GLU A 87 -18.07 -4.40 -2.28
C GLU A 87 -17.56 -3.80 -0.97
N ARG A 88 -17.59 -2.47 -0.87
CA ARG A 88 -17.17 -1.76 0.35
C ARG A 88 -18.26 -1.83 1.42
N VAL A 89 -17.83 -2.06 2.65
CA VAL A 89 -18.73 -2.19 3.80
C VAL A 89 -18.32 -1.20 4.88
N GLY A 90 -19.30 -0.56 5.53
CA GLY A 90 -19.06 0.36 6.63
C GLY A 90 -18.93 -0.34 7.98
N ASP A 91 -18.23 0.28 8.92
CA ASP A 91 -17.97 -0.23 10.26
C ASP A 91 -19.27 -0.61 11.02
N GLU A 92 -20.38 0.05 10.72
CA GLU A 92 -21.68 -0.21 11.32
C GLU A 92 -22.24 -1.60 10.98
N GLN A 93 -21.77 -2.22 9.90
CA GLN A 93 -22.17 -3.55 9.45
C GLN A 93 -21.23 -4.64 9.97
N LEU A 94 -20.19 -4.29 10.73
CA LEU A 94 -19.11 -5.18 11.14
C LEU A 94 -19.05 -5.40 12.64
N VAL A 95 -18.60 -6.59 13.03
CA VAL A 95 -18.24 -6.94 14.41
C VAL A 95 -16.86 -7.56 14.42
N LYS A 96 -16.05 -7.18 15.41
CA LYS A 96 -14.73 -7.80 15.62
C LYS A 96 -14.89 -9.18 16.25
N LYS A 97 -14.29 -10.21 15.64
CA LYS A 97 -14.26 -11.58 16.12
C LYS A 97 -12.81 -12.10 16.09
N GLY A 98 -12.18 -12.12 17.27
CA GLY A 98 -10.73 -12.38 17.36
C GLY A 98 -9.93 -11.27 16.69
N ASP A 99 -9.07 -11.63 15.75
CA ASP A 99 -8.21 -10.70 15.01
C ASP A 99 -8.82 -10.19 13.69
N ALA A 100 -10.01 -10.67 13.31
CA ALA A 100 -10.71 -10.32 12.08
C ALA A 100 -12.01 -9.54 12.33
N PHE A 101 -12.47 -8.83 11.30
CA PHE A 101 -13.82 -8.28 11.22
C PHE A 101 -14.72 -9.21 10.42
N VAL A 102 -15.94 -9.42 10.91
CA VAL A 102 -16.97 -10.23 10.25
C VAL A 102 -18.25 -9.42 10.04
N LEU A 103 -19.08 -9.82 9.09
CA LEU A 103 -20.39 -9.23 8.88
C LEU A 103 -21.32 -9.49 10.09
N LYS A 104 -22.09 -8.48 10.49
CA LYS A 104 -23.15 -8.62 11.51
C LYS A 104 -24.25 -9.57 11.07
N ALA A 105 -24.62 -9.51 9.79
CA ALA A 105 -25.67 -10.35 9.21
C ALA A 105 -25.26 -11.83 9.14
N ASP A 106 -23.97 -12.09 8.89
CA ASP A 106 -23.41 -13.43 8.84
C ASP A 106 -21.98 -13.46 9.43
N PRO A 107 -21.83 -13.86 10.70
CA PRO A 107 -20.54 -13.88 11.39
C PRO A 107 -19.54 -14.95 10.90
N THR A 108 -19.90 -15.72 9.87
CA THR A 108 -18.98 -16.68 9.22
C THR A 108 -18.15 -16.02 8.11
N ILE A 109 -18.61 -14.88 7.59
CA ILE A 109 -17.96 -14.14 6.52
C ILE A 109 -16.96 -13.14 7.11
N GLU A 110 -15.67 -13.44 6.97
CA GLU A 110 -14.59 -12.52 7.31
C GLU A 110 -14.40 -11.48 6.20
N VAL A 111 -14.13 -10.25 6.60
CA VAL A 111 -14.02 -9.09 5.72
C VAL A 111 -12.57 -8.71 5.55
N VAL A 112 -12.15 -8.43 4.32
CA VAL A 112 -10.79 -7.94 4.06
C VAL A 112 -10.70 -6.50 4.55
N SER A 113 -9.80 -6.28 5.51
CA SER A 113 -9.55 -4.97 6.11
C SER A 113 -8.16 -4.51 5.71
N ARG A 114 -8.04 -3.37 5.02
CA ARG A 114 -6.75 -2.85 4.56
C ARG A 114 -6.65 -1.35 4.76
N CYS A 115 -5.45 -0.91 5.13
CA CYS A 115 -5.06 0.49 5.07
C CYS A 115 -4.04 0.63 3.93
N GLU A 116 -4.25 1.58 3.03
CA GLU A 116 -3.38 1.79 1.88
C GLU A 116 -2.64 3.11 1.95
N LYS A 117 -1.60 3.27 1.12
CA LYS A 117 -0.85 4.53 1.02
C LYS A 117 -1.81 5.67 0.69
N MET A 118 -1.80 6.73 1.49
CA MET A 118 -2.54 7.94 1.16
C MET A 118 -2.04 8.53 -0.16
N SER A 119 -2.97 8.71 -1.10
CA SER A 119 -2.69 9.24 -2.44
C SER A 119 -3.97 9.84 -3.04
N LYS A 120 -3.83 10.62 -4.13
CA LYS A 120 -5.00 11.17 -4.85
C LYS A 120 -5.71 10.17 -5.75
N SER A 121 -5.11 9.01 -6.01
CA SER A 121 -5.68 7.99 -6.90
C SER A 121 -6.79 7.17 -6.22
N ARG A 122 -7.03 7.41 -4.93
CA ARG A 122 -8.09 6.81 -4.12
C ARG A 122 -8.85 7.93 -3.42
#